data_AF-A0A7Y3AUC9-F1
#
_entry.id   AF-A0A7Y3AUC9-F1
#
_cell.length_a   1.000
_cell.length_b   1.000
_cell.length_c   1.000
_cell.angle_alpha   90.00
_cell.angle_beta   90.00
_cell.angle_gamma   90.00
#
_symmetry.space_group_name_H-M   'P 1'
#
loop_
_entity.id
_entity.type
_entity.pdbx_description
1 polymer ?
#
loop_
_entity_poly.entity_id
_entity_poly.type
_entity_poly.pdbx_seq_one_letter_code
_entity_poly.pdbx_strand_id
1 'polypeptide(L)'
;MEANNSYTERSYKLSKLILFLLTFAAFAIVVNINPVFSRYLFGLPIILSGILGVVGTIILYKGRNEPINEKKIIAITVNSAMVILIVTIFISNTLY
;
A
#
# COMPACT_ATOMS: atom_id res chain seq x y z
N MET A 1 3.30 26.82 14.50
CA MET A 1 3.60 25.42 14.87
C MET A 1 3.94 24.65 13.60
N GLU A 2 5.21 24.68 13.19
CA GLU A 2 5.69 23.86 12.08
C GLU A 2 5.82 22.43 12.59
N ALA A 3 4.77 21.63 12.38
CA ALA A 3 4.87 20.19 12.56
C ALA A 3 5.87 19.69 11.52
N ASN A 4 7.12 19.50 11.94
CA ASN A 4 8.15 18.84 11.16
C ASN A 4 7.70 17.38 11.01
N ASN A 5 6.82 17.16 10.04
CA ASN A 5 6.03 15.95 9.91
C ASN A 5 6.99 14.83 9.53
N SER A 6 7.38 14.02 10.52
CA SER A 6 8.43 12.99 10.40
C SER A 6 8.14 12.08 9.21
N TYR A 7 9.21 11.55 8.61
CA TYR A 7 9.10 10.64 7.47
C TYR A 7 8.28 9.41 7.83
N THR A 8 8.43 8.89 9.05
CA THR A 8 7.60 7.82 9.61
C THR A 8 6.11 8.18 9.59
N GLU A 9 5.73 9.38 10.03
CA GLU A 9 4.33 9.79 10.06
C GLU A 9 3.73 9.91 8.64
N ARG A 10 4.51 10.45 7.69
CA ARG A 10 4.09 10.52 6.28
C ARG A 10 3.92 9.14 5.69
N SER A 11 4.89 8.26 5.90
CA SER A 11 4.85 6.88 5.44
C SER A 11 3.68 6.11 6.06
N TYR A 12 3.42 6.31 7.35
CA TYR A 12 2.31 5.71 8.08
C TYR A 12 0.94 6.16 7.57
N LYS A 13 0.78 7.44 7.21
CA LYS A 13 -0.45 7.94 6.58
C LYS A 13 -0.72 7.25 5.24
N LEU A 14 0.31 6.99 4.44
CA LEU A 14 0.17 6.21 3.21
C LEU A 14 -0.24 4.77 3.50
N SER A 15 0.36 4.13 4.51
CA SER A 15 0.00 2.78 4.92
C SER A 15 -1.46 2.67 5.37
N LYS A 16 -1.99 3.67 6.09
CA LYS A 16 -3.43 3.72 6.42
C LYS A 16 -4.32 3.79 5.18
N LEU A 17 -3.92 4.58 4.18
CA LEU A 17 -4.65 4.67 2.91
C LEU A 17 -4.60 3.34 2.15
N ILE A 18 -3.44 2.68 2.11
CA ILE A 18 -3.29 1.33 1.52
C ILE A 18 -4.24 0.35 2.21
N LEU A 19 -4.26 0.30 3.55
CA LEU A 19 -5.15 -0.60 4.28
C LEU A 19 -6.63 -0.34 3.94
N PHE A 20 -7.04 0.93 3.85
CA PHE A 20 -8.39 1.29 3.43
C PHE A 20 -8.72 0.81 2.00
N LEU A 21 -7.82 1.02 1.05
CA LEU A 21 -7.97 0.55 -0.33
C LEU A 21 -8.05 -0.97 -0.42
N LEU A 22 -7.23 -1.69 0.36
CA LEU A 22 -7.26 -3.15 0.43
C LEU A 22 -8.55 -3.67 1.06
N THR A 23 -9.06 -3.02 2.10
CA THR A 23 -10.37 -3.34 2.67
C THR A 23 -11.47 -3.16 1.62
N PHE A 24 -11.45 -2.06 0.86
CA PHE A 24 -12.41 -1.84 -0.22
C PHE A 24 -12.29 -2.91 -1.32
N ALA A 25 -11.06 -3.28 -1.70
CA ALA A 25 -10.82 -4.34 -2.67
C ALA A 25 -11.38 -5.69 -2.18
N ALA A 26 -11.18 -6.03 -0.91
CA ALA A 26 -11.72 -7.24 -0.30
C ALA A 26 -13.26 -7.24 -0.29
N PHE A 27 -13.89 -6.11 0.06
CA PHE A 27 -15.35 -5.98 0.00
C PHE A 27 -15.88 -6.14 -1.43
N ALA A 28 -15.21 -5.57 -2.43
CA ALA A 28 -15.61 -5.69 -3.82
C ALA A 28 -15.60 -7.16 -4.32
N ILE A 29 -14.67 -7.98 -3.83
CA ILE A 29 -14.65 -9.43 -4.11
C ILE A 29 -15.86 -10.11 -3.49
N VAL A 30 -16.14 -9.83 -2.22
CA VAL A 30 -17.24 -10.45 -1.46
C VAL A 30 -18.61 -10.14 -2.08
N VAL A 31 -18.79 -8.91 -2.54
CA VAL A 31 -20.08 -8.42 -3.05
C VAL A 31 -20.44 -9.04 -4.41
N ASN A 32 -19.45 -9.49 -5.22
CA ASN A 32 -19.60 -10.31 -6.43
C ASN A 32 -20.82 -9.99 -7.34
N ILE A 33 -21.11 -8.70 -7.59
CA ILE A 33 -22.30 -8.26 -8.34
C ILE A 33 -22.19 -8.57 -9.84
N ASN A 34 -20.98 -8.48 -10.43
CA ASN A 34 -20.73 -8.81 -11.85
C ASN A 34 -19.22 -9.02 -12.09
N PRO A 35 -18.79 -10.06 -12.84
CA PRO A 35 -17.37 -10.38 -13.05
C PRO A 35 -16.53 -9.24 -13.62
N VAL A 36 -17.08 -8.46 -14.56
CA VAL A 36 -16.37 -7.37 -15.22
C VAL A 36 -16.18 -6.19 -14.25
N PHE A 37 -17.25 -5.82 -13.54
CA PHE A 37 -17.17 -4.75 -12.54
C PHE A 37 -16.29 -5.15 -11.36
N SER A 38 -16.40 -6.38 -10.85
CA SER A 38 -15.53 -6.88 -9.77
C SER A 38 -14.05 -6.86 -10.16
N ARG A 39 -13.70 -7.10 -11.43
CA ARG A 39 -12.31 -6.97 -11.90
C ARG A 39 -11.77 -5.56 -11.76
N TYR A 40 -12.56 -4.55 -12.13
CA TYR A 40 -12.15 -3.14 -12.00
C TYR A 40 -12.17 -2.67 -10.54
N LEU A 41 -13.21 -3.00 -9.78
CA LEU A 41 -13.32 -2.63 -8.36
C LEU A 41 -12.26 -3.31 -7.49
N PHE A 42 -11.73 -4.47 -7.90
CA PHE A 42 -10.59 -5.10 -7.25
C PHE A 42 -9.25 -4.55 -7.77
N GLY A 43 -9.08 -4.51 -9.09
CA GLY A 43 -7.79 -4.18 -9.72
C GLY A 43 -7.33 -2.75 -9.47
N LEU A 44 -8.25 -1.78 -9.53
CA LEU A 44 -7.90 -0.37 -9.37
C LEU A 44 -7.35 -0.05 -7.97
N PRO A 45 -8.01 -0.43 -6.85
CA PRO A 45 -7.44 -0.25 -5.51
C PRO A 45 -6.10 -0.96 -5.30
N ILE A 46 -5.89 -2.14 -5.91
CA ILE A 46 -4.62 -2.88 -5.80
C ILE A 46 -3.49 -2.13 -6.49
N ILE A 47 -3.70 -1.64 -7.72
CA ILE A 47 -2.70 -0.86 -8.46
C ILE A 47 -2.36 0.44 -7.71
N LEU A 48 -3.39 1.16 -7.24
CA LEU A 48 -3.20 2.39 -6.46
C LEU A 48 -2.42 2.12 -5.17
N SER A 49 -2.80 1.07 -4.43
CA SER A 49 -2.08 0.63 -3.22
C SER A 49 -0.62 0.33 -3.54
N GLY A 50 -0.38 -0.32 -4.68
CA GLY A 50 0.94 -0.57 -5.23
C GLY A 50 1.83 0.66 -5.34
N ILE A 51 1.35 1.68 -6.05
CA ILE A 51 2.04 2.95 -6.25
C ILE A 51 2.30 3.62 -4.89
N LEU A 52 1.29 3.63 -4.01
CA LEU A 52 1.43 4.18 -2.65
C LEU A 52 2.46 3.42 -1.82
N GLY A 53 2.56 2.09 -1.97
CA GLY A 53 3.54 1.24 -1.31
C GLY A 53 4.98 1.56 -1.73
N VAL A 54 5.21 1.81 -3.02
CA VAL A 54 6.51 2.26 -3.54
C VAL A 54 6.87 3.63 -2.96
N VAL A 55 5.95 4.60 -3.05
CA VAL A 55 6.17 5.95 -2.51
C VAL A 55 6.42 5.92 -1.00
N GLY A 56 5.62 5.14 -0.26
CA GLY A 56 5.76 4.94 1.18
C GLY A 56 7.11 4.35 1.56
N THR A 57 7.58 3.33 0.82
CA THR A 57 8.91 2.74 1.03
C THR A 57 10.03 3.75 0.78
N ILE A 58 9.93 4.57 -0.27
CA ILE A 58 10.92 5.63 -0.56
C ILE A 58 10.96 6.68 0.57
N ILE A 59 9.79 7.10 1.08
CA ILE A 59 9.70 8.04 2.20
C ILE A 59 10.32 7.43 3.46
N LEU A 60 10.03 6.16 3.73
CA LEU A 60 10.56 5.46 4.90
C LEU A 60 12.08 5.29 4.83
N TYR A 61 12.62 5.05 3.63
CA TYR A 61 14.07 4.99 3.40
C TYR A 61 14.75 6.33 3.71
N LYS A 62 14.13 7.47 3.36
CA LYS A 62 14.61 8.81 3.74
C LYS A 62 14.57 9.01 5.28
N GLY A 63 13.59 8.41 5.94
CA GLY A 63 13.41 8.40 7.39
C GLY A 63 14.13 7.29 8.16
N ARG A 64 15.13 6.62 7.56
CA ARG A 64 15.71 5.40 8.16
C ARG A 64 16.30 5.61 9.56
N ASN A 65 16.85 6.80 9.82
CA ASN A 65 17.48 7.15 11.10
C ASN A 65 16.47 7.50 12.22
N GLU A 66 15.18 7.62 11.90
CA GLU A 66 14.14 7.87 12.92
C GLU A 66 14.00 6.66 13.86
N PRO A 67 13.66 6.85 15.14
CA PRO A 67 13.51 5.75 16.09
C PRO A 67 12.42 4.77 15.65
N ILE A 68 12.62 3.48 15.95
CA ILE A 68 11.62 2.45 15.70
C ILE A 68 10.49 2.62 16.71
N ASN A 69 9.28 2.81 16.20
CA ASN A 69 8.04 2.84 16.97
C ASN A 69 6.96 2.03 16.21
N GLU A 70 5.78 1.89 16.80
CA GLU A 70 4.65 1.15 16.22
C GLU A 70 4.29 1.66 14.81
N LYS A 71 4.26 2.98 14.61
CA LYS A 71 3.94 3.59 13.31
C LYS A 71 4.98 3.22 12.25
N LYS A 72 6.27 3.21 12.60
CA LYS A 72 7.36 2.83 11.71
C LYS A 72 7.29 1.36 11.35
N ILE A 73 6.94 0.49 12.31
CA ILE A 73 6.73 -0.94 12.06
C ILE A 73 5.58 -1.14 11.06
N ILE A 74 4.42 -0.52 11.30
CA ILE A 74 3.27 -0.62 10.38
C ILE A 74 3.66 -0.09 9.01
N ALA A 75 4.37 1.04 8.95
CA ALA A 75 4.80 1.65 7.70
C ALA A 75 5.77 0.77 6.91
N ILE A 76 6.73 0.12 7.59
CA ILE A 76 7.64 -0.84 6.96
C ILE A 76 6.83 -2.02 6.40
N THR A 77 6.01 -2.65 7.24
CA THR A 77 5.29 -3.88 6.89
C THR A 77 4.34 -3.66 5.73
N VAL A 78 3.44 -2.68 5.83
CA VAL A 78 2.38 -2.45 4.83
C VAL A 78 2.99 -2.01 3.49
N ASN A 79 3.94 -1.06 3.52
CA ASN A 79 4.50 -0.54 2.27
C ASN A 79 5.37 -1.59 1.58
N SER A 80 6.19 -2.34 2.33
CA SER A 80 7.04 -3.39 1.76
C SER A 80 6.20 -4.56 1.23
N ALA A 81 5.18 -5.01 1.97
CA ALA A 81 4.28 -6.06 1.51
C ALA A 81 3.59 -5.68 0.20
N MET A 82 3.16 -4.42 0.07
CA MET A 82 2.48 -3.94 -1.12
C MET A 82 3.44 -3.86 -2.34
N VAL A 83 4.70 -3.48 -2.13
CA VAL A 83 5.73 -3.53 -3.18
C VAL A 83 5.96 -4.97 -3.63
N ILE A 84 6.13 -5.90 -2.69
CA ILE A 84 6.31 -7.33 -3.00
C ILE A 84 5.13 -7.87 -3.78
N LEU A 85 3.90 -7.54 -3.38
CA LEU A 85 2.68 -7.95 -4.05
C LEU A 85 2.63 -7.47 -5.50
N ILE A 86 2.91 -6.19 -5.76
CA ILE A 86 2.93 -5.66 -7.13
C ILE A 86 4.02 -6.31 -7.97
N VAL A 87 5.24 -6.45 -7.44
CA VAL A 87 6.34 -7.12 -8.16
C VAL A 87 5.95 -8.55 -8.51
N THR A 88 5.31 -9.27 -7.59
CA THR A 88 4.82 -10.63 -7.81
C THR A 88 3.75 -10.67 -8.91
N ILE A 89 2.80 -9.73 -8.91
CA ILE A 89 1.77 -9.63 -9.96
C ILE A 89 2.41 -9.35 -11.32
N PHE A 90 3.37 -8.42 -11.40
CA PHE A 90 4.07 -8.12 -12.66
C PHE A 90 4.85 -9.32 -13.19
N ILE A 91 5.60 -10.02 -12.32
CA ILE A 91 6.34 -11.22 -12.70
C ILE A 91 5.36 -12.32 -13.16
N SER A 92 4.26 -12.53 -12.43
CA SER A 92 3.24 -13.51 -12.80
C SER A 92 2.61 -13.21 -14.16
N ASN A 93 2.42 -11.93 -14.51
CA ASN A 93 1.80 -11.52 -15.78
C ASN A 93 2.81 -11.36 -16.93
N THR A 94 4.10 -11.59 -16.68
CA THR A 94 5.15 -11.61 -17.71
C THR A 94 5.63 -13.03 -18.02
N LEU A 95 5.56 -13.93 -17.04
CA LEU A 95 5.90 -15.34 -17.21
C LEU A 95 4.74 -16.21 -17.73
N TYR A 96 3.49 -15.73 -17.62
CA TYR A 96 2.27 -16.37 -18.13
C TYR A 96 1.52 -15.41 -19.06
#